data_AF-A0A2U1ZUM8-F1
#
_entry.id   AF-A0A2U1ZUM8-F1
#
_cell.length_a   1.000
_cell.length_b   1.000
_cell.length_c   1.000
_cell.angle_alpha   90.00
_cell.angle_beta   90.00
_cell.angle_gamma   90.00
#
_symmetry.space_group_name_H-M   'P 1'
#
loop_
_entity.id
_entity.type
_entity.pdbx_description
1 polymer ?
#
loop_
_entity_poly.entity_id
_entity_poly.type
_entity_poly.pdbx_seq_one_letter_code
_entity_poly.pdbx_strand_id
1 'polypeptide(L)'
;MPRIGRPTILVTPAGHTARNQPEGVSVPSYTIREVHVVAPGTTCEHVLTVRYTVGAETSLRAASREQVHAWITAGNAFATHNARTGASAPVVARTSLRGTRYIATVANGRESDNLLSLPRF
;
A
#
# COMPACT_ATOMS: atom_id res chain seq x y z
N MET A 1 -21.78 -50.74 -28.36
CA MET A 1 -22.96 -50.06 -27.77
C MET A 1 -22.99 -50.46 -26.29
N PRO A 2 -23.08 -49.56 -25.28
CA PRO A 2 -23.79 -48.28 -25.24
C PRO A 2 -22.93 -47.05 -24.92
N ARG A 3 -23.53 -45.88 -25.13
CA ARG A 3 -23.01 -44.52 -24.93
C ARG A 3 -23.17 -44.09 -23.46
N ILE A 4 -22.15 -43.48 -22.87
CA ILE A 4 -22.25 -42.80 -21.57
C ILE A 4 -22.01 -41.30 -21.82
N GLY A 5 -23.00 -40.50 -21.43
CA GLY A 5 -23.10 -39.08 -21.72
C GLY A 5 -22.01 -38.23 -21.07
N ARG A 6 -21.59 -37.21 -21.82
CA ARG A 6 -20.75 -36.12 -21.33
C ARG A 6 -21.56 -35.26 -20.35
N PRO A 7 -21.02 -34.88 -19.17
CA PRO A 7 -21.60 -33.79 -18.42
C PRO A 7 -21.27 -32.47 -19.13
N THR A 8 -22.30 -31.80 -19.65
CA THR A 8 -22.24 -30.43 -20.18
C THR A 8 -21.96 -29.48 -19.01
N ILE A 9 -20.76 -28.90 -18.98
CA ILE A 9 -20.44 -27.78 -18.09
C ILE A 9 -21.07 -26.53 -18.71
N LEU A 10 -22.02 -25.93 -17.99
CA LEU A 10 -22.51 -24.58 -18.27
C LEU A 10 -21.36 -23.58 -18.04
N VAL A 11 -20.74 -23.13 -19.14
CA VAL A 11 -19.83 -21.99 -19.13
C VAL A 11 -20.68 -20.71 -19.08
N THR A 12 -20.69 -20.06 -17.92
CA THR A 12 -21.07 -18.65 -17.81
C THR A 12 -19.86 -17.79 -18.19
N PRO A 13 -19.91 -16.89 -19.18
CA PRO A 13 -18.81 -15.99 -19.45
C PRO A 13 -19.01 -14.71 -18.61
N ALA A 14 -18.24 -14.57 -17.53
CA ALA A 14 -18.17 -13.31 -16.79
C ALA A 14 -16.71 -12.92 -16.57
N GLY A 15 -16.24 -12.00 -17.40
CA GLY A 15 -15.39 -10.89 -16.97
C GLY A 15 -13.92 -11.19 -16.65
N HIS A 16 -13.06 -10.86 -17.62
CA HIS A 16 -11.82 -10.09 -17.43
C HIS A 16 -10.90 -10.47 -16.26
N THR A 17 -9.91 -11.30 -16.58
CA THR A 17 -8.49 -11.10 -16.21
C THR A 17 -8.20 -10.76 -14.74
N ALA A 18 -8.38 -11.72 -13.85
CA ALA A 18 -7.57 -11.79 -12.63
C ALA A 18 -6.30 -12.59 -12.94
N ARG A 19 -5.28 -11.93 -13.51
CA ARG A 19 -3.94 -12.52 -13.64
C ARG A 19 -3.35 -12.67 -12.24
N ASN A 20 -3.20 -13.92 -11.79
CA ASN A 20 -2.21 -14.40 -10.84
C ASN A 20 -1.94 -13.53 -9.60
N GLN A 21 -2.87 -13.49 -8.64
CA GLN A 21 -2.45 -13.41 -7.24
C GLN A 21 -2.20 -14.84 -6.77
N PRO A 22 -0.97 -15.22 -6.38
CA PRO A 22 -0.76 -16.52 -5.76
C PRO A 22 -1.50 -16.55 -4.42
N GLU A 23 -2.39 -17.53 -4.27
CA GLU A 23 -3.03 -17.84 -3.01
C GLU A 23 -1.96 -18.22 -1.98
N GLY A 24 -1.97 -17.62 -0.78
CA GLY A 24 -1.28 -18.19 0.38
C GLY A 24 -0.24 -17.35 1.13
N VAL A 25 -0.15 -16.03 0.94
CA VAL A 25 0.41 -15.14 1.97
C VAL A 25 -0.51 -13.93 2.09
N SER A 26 -1.35 -13.89 3.13
CA SER A 26 -1.96 -12.64 3.56
C SER A 26 -0.83 -11.72 4.02
N VAL A 27 -0.22 -11.00 3.09
CA VAL A 27 0.68 -9.90 3.46
C VAL A 27 -0.16 -8.95 4.30
N PRO A 28 0.20 -8.71 5.57
CA PRO A 28 -0.57 -7.79 6.39
C PRO A 28 -0.66 -6.45 5.65
N SER A 29 -1.89 -6.00 5.39
CA SER A 29 -2.13 -4.73 4.72
C SER A 29 -1.88 -3.60 5.71
N TYR A 30 -0.74 -2.94 5.58
CA TYR A 30 -0.40 -1.79 6.41
C TYR A 30 -0.96 -0.53 5.80
N THR A 31 -1.79 0.20 6.56
CA THR A 31 -2.44 1.43 6.07
C THR A 31 -1.97 2.63 6.88
N ILE A 32 -1.20 3.53 6.27
CA ILE A 32 -0.77 4.79 6.86
C ILE A 32 -1.94 5.78 6.87
N ARG A 33 -2.20 6.36 8.04
CA ARG A 33 -3.35 7.23 8.32
C ARG A 33 -2.91 8.66 8.66
N GLU A 34 -1.77 8.81 9.32
CA GLU A 34 -1.23 10.10 9.75
C GLU A 34 0.29 10.14 9.57
N VAL A 35 0.84 11.34 9.39
CA VAL A 35 2.29 11.55 9.20
C VAL A 35 2.81 12.69 10.05
N HIS A 36 4.02 12.54 10.56
CA HIS A 36 4.78 13.63 11.17
C HIS A 36 5.93 13.98 10.23
N VAL A 37 5.98 15.24 9.80
CA VAL A 37 6.96 15.80 8.86
C VAL A 37 7.78 16.87 9.59
N VAL A 38 9.11 16.85 9.44
CA VAL A 38 9.96 17.96 9.95
C VAL A 38 9.56 19.24 9.23
N ALA A 39 9.19 20.30 9.96
CA ALA A 39 9.01 21.62 9.34
C ALA A 39 10.39 22.20 8.92
N PRO A 40 10.52 22.83 7.73
CA PRO A 40 9.48 23.24 6.78
C PRO A 40 9.15 22.20 5.68
N GLY A 41 9.41 20.92 5.90
CA GLY A 41 9.38 19.85 4.92
C GLY A 41 8.15 19.79 4.01
N THR A 42 8.40 19.93 2.73
CA THR A 42 7.41 19.92 1.63
C THR A 42 7.49 18.67 0.76
N THR A 43 8.35 17.73 1.09
CA THR A 43 8.59 16.50 0.30
C THR A 43 8.44 15.26 1.17
N CYS A 44 8.13 14.12 0.54
CA CYS A 44 8.04 12.83 1.21
C CYS A 44 9.33 12.44 1.97
N GLU A 45 10.48 12.97 1.54
CA GLU A 45 11.77 12.78 2.23
C GLU A 45 11.78 13.31 3.66
N HIS A 46 10.97 14.33 3.97
CA HIS A 46 10.92 14.98 5.28
C HIS A 46 9.99 14.30 6.29
N VAL A 47 9.29 13.23 5.89
CA VAL A 47 8.48 12.43 6.82
C VAL A 47 9.41 11.76 7.85
N LEU A 48 9.17 11.93 9.14
CA LEU A 48 9.95 11.24 10.19
C LEU A 48 9.24 9.97 10.65
N THR A 49 7.97 10.12 10.96
CA THR A 49 7.17 9.10 11.64
C THR A 49 5.81 9.04 10.98
N VAL A 50 5.27 7.85 10.89
CA VAL A 50 3.91 7.63 10.42
C VAL A 50 3.11 6.88 11.46
N ARG A 51 1.81 7.12 11.48
CA ARG A 51 0.87 6.26 12.19
C ARG A 51 0.07 5.43 11.20
N TYR A 52 0.00 4.14 11.46
CA TYR A 52 -0.60 3.16 10.57
C TYR A 52 -1.49 2.17 11.33
N THR A 53 -2.41 1.54 10.62
CA THR A 53 -3.18 0.39 11.09
C THR A 53 -2.73 -0.88 10.35
N VAL A 54 -3.02 -2.04 10.92
CA VAL A 54 -2.72 -3.35 10.31
C VAL A 54 -4.03 -4.07 10.04
N GLY A 55 -4.30 -4.40 8.78
CA GLY A 55 -5.54 -5.09 8.40
C GLY A 55 -6.79 -4.28 8.81
N ALA A 56 -7.71 -4.95 9.50
CA ALA A 56 -8.96 -4.36 10.00
C ALA A 56 -8.84 -3.73 11.41
N GLU A 57 -7.62 -3.67 11.98
CA GLU A 57 -7.42 -3.03 13.28
C GLU A 57 -7.75 -1.53 13.22
N THR A 58 -8.35 -1.01 14.30
CA THR A 58 -8.60 0.42 14.48
C THR A 58 -7.47 1.12 15.24
N SER A 59 -6.60 0.37 15.91
CA SER A 59 -5.49 0.89 16.69
C SER A 59 -4.39 1.46 15.80
N LEU A 60 -4.09 2.74 15.99
CA LEU A 60 -2.95 3.38 15.33
C LEU A 60 -1.65 2.99 16.03
N ARG A 61 -0.71 2.46 15.25
CA ARG A 61 0.66 2.18 15.65
C ARG A 61 1.59 3.21 15.02
N ALA A 62 2.64 3.62 15.71
CA ALA A 62 3.66 4.52 15.16
C ALA A 62 4.87 3.72 14.66
N ALA A 63 5.45 4.14 13.53
CA ALA A 63 6.74 3.65 13.06
C ALA A 63 7.52 4.79 12.40
N SER A 64 8.86 4.72 12.48
CA SER A 64 9.71 5.65 11.75
C SER A 64 9.71 5.37 10.25
N ARG A 65 10.04 6.38 9.46
CA ARG A 65 10.25 6.27 8.01
C ARG A 65 11.22 5.15 7.66
N GLU A 66 12.33 5.05 8.39
CA GLU A 66 13.38 4.04 8.18
C GLU A 66 12.84 2.63 8.42
N GLN A 67 12.02 2.47 9.46
CA GLN A 67 11.41 1.18 9.78
C GLN A 67 10.39 0.77 8.70
N VAL A 68 9.55 1.69 8.24
CA VAL A 68 8.62 1.42 7.12
C VAL A 68 9.38 1.14 5.83
N HIS A 69 10.45 1.87 5.53
CA HIS A 69 11.32 1.60 4.38
C HIS A 69 11.88 0.17 4.45
N ALA A 70 12.40 -0.25 5.61
CA ALA A 70 12.92 -1.60 5.80
C ALA A 70 11.82 -2.66 5.60
N TRP A 71 10.62 -2.43 6.11
CA TRP A 71 9.49 -3.35 5.92
C TRP A 71 9.05 -3.47 4.45
N ILE A 72 8.96 -2.35 3.73
CA ILE A 72 8.64 -2.38 2.29
C ILE A 72 9.74 -3.12 1.51
N THR A 73 11.01 -2.87 1.85
CA THR A 73 12.16 -3.55 1.23
C THR A 73 12.15 -5.06 1.53
N ALA A 74 11.65 -5.46 2.70
CA ALA A 74 11.47 -6.86 3.09
C ALA A 74 10.23 -7.53 2.44
N GLY A 75 9.45 -6.80 1.63
CA GLY A 75 8.30 -7.32 0.89
C GLY A 75 6.93 -7.02 1.50
N ASN A 76 6.84 -6.16 2.53
CA ASN A 76 5.56 -5.76 3.10
C ASN A 76 4.90 -4.68 2.24
N ALA A 77 3.59 -4.79 2.03
CA ALA A 77 2.82 -3.82 1.28
C ALA A 77 2.27 -2.71 2.19
N PHE A 78 2.54 -1.46 1.84
CA PHE A 78 2.00 -0.29 2.52
C PHE A 78 1.13 0.52 1.57
N ALA A 79 0.04 1.07 2.09
CA ALA A 79 -0.79 2.05 1.41
C ALA A 79 -1.09 3.22 2.35
N THR A 80 -1.42 4.38 1.80
CA THR A 80 -2.05 5.47 2.55
C THR A 80 -3.56 5.37 2.43
N HIS A 81 -4.26 5.85 3.45
CA HIS A 81 -5.68 6.10 3.37
C HIS A 81 -6.04 7.40 4.09
N ASN A 82 -6.51 8.38 3.33
CA ASN A 82 -6.99 9.64 3.85
C ASN A 82 -8.50 9.54 4.13
N ALA A 83 -8.89 9.46 5.40
CA ALA A 83 -10.30 9.36 5.78
C ALA A 83 -11.12 10.62 5.44
N ARG A 84 -10.48 11.79 5.27
CA ARG A 84 -11.15 13.05 4.92
C ARG A 84 -11.55 13.12 3.45
N THR A 85 -10.69 12.62 2.56
CA THR A 85 -10.90 12.69 1.10
C THR A 85 -11.26 11.34 0.47
N GLY A 86 -11.13 10.24 1.21
CA GLY A 86 -11.23 8.87 0.69
C GLY A 86 -10.03 8.44 -0.17
N ALA A 87 -9.05 9.32 -0.39
CA ALA A 87 -7.91 9.04 -1.25
C ALA A 87 -7.02 7.94 -0.65
N SER A 88 -6.67 6.96 -1.47
CA SER A 88 -5.73 5.89 -1.09
C SER A 88 -4.67 5.73 -2.18
N ALA A 89 -3.42 5.53 -1.77
CA ALA A 89 -2.32 5.34 -2.71
C ALA A 89 -1.29 4.33 -2.17
N PRO A 90 -0.69 3.48 -3.02
CA PRO A 90 0.38 2.60 -2.59
C PRO A 90 1.61 3.41 -2.15
N VAL A 91 2.30 2.90 -1.15
CA VAL A 91 3.54 3.47 -0.60
C VAL A 91 4.70 2.60 -1.02
N VAL A 92 5.77 3.23 -1.48
CA VAL A 92 7.00 2.54 -1.89
C VAL A 92 8.19 3.10 -1.13
N ALA A 93 9.18 2.25 -0.91
CA ALA A 93 10.49 2.66 -0.43
C ALA A 93 11.28 3.26 -1.60
N ARG A 94 11.89 4.42 -1.37
CA ARG A 94 12.75 5.11 -2.33
C ARG A 94 14.05 5.54 -1.65
N THR A 95 15.06 5.78 -2.47
CA THR A 95 16.31 6.40 -2.04
C THR A 95 16.55 7.63 -2.89
N SER A 96 16.80 8.76 -2.25
CA SER A 96 17.13 10.02 -2.90
C SER A 96 18.49 9.92 -3.60
N LEU A 97 18.76 10.81 -4.56
CA LEU A 97 20.07 10.92 -5.22
C LEU A 97 21.21 11.15 -4.21
N ARG A 98 20.90 11.70 -3.04
CA ARG A 98 21.84 11.96 -1.94
C ARG A 98 22.03 10.76 -0.99
N GLY A 99 21.40 9.61 -1.28
CA GLY A 99 21.45 8.41 -0.44
C GLY A 99 20.42 8.37 0.69
N THR A 100 19.57 9.39 0.84
CA THR A 100 18.53 9.43 1.86
C THR A 100 17.43 8.41 1.57
N ARG A 101 17.23 7.44 2.45
CA ARG A 101 16.12 6.47 2.36
C ARG A 101 14.82 7.10 2.81
N TYR A 102 13.78 7.04 1.99
CA TYR A 102 12.48 7.59 2.31
C TYR A 102 11.32 6.75 1.80
N ILE A 103 10.11 7.08 2.24
CA ILE A 103 8.88 6.45 1.76
C ILE A 103 8.09 7.48 0.96
N ALA A 104 7.45 7.07 -0.12
CA ALA A 104 6.67 7.96 -0.96
C ALA A 104 5.42 7.26 -1.47
N THR A 105 4.33 8.00 -1.64
CA THR A 105 3.14 7.48 -2.31
C THR A 105 3.31 7.53 -3.82
N VAL A 106 2.89 6.47 -4.52
CA VAL A 106 2.90 6.42 -5.98
C VAL A 106 1.46 6.43 -6.49
N ALA A 107 1.16 7.34 -7.41
CA ALA A 107 -0.09 7.34 -8.16
C ALA A 107 0.25 7.29 -9.65
N ASN A 108 -0.38 6.39 -10.41
CA ASN A 108 -0.14 6.21 -11.85
C ASN A 108 1.35 6.05 -12.23
N GLY A 109 2.14 5.36 -11.38
CA GLY A 109 3.58 5.15 -11.59
C GLY A 109 4.48 6.36 -11.31
N ARG A 110 3.93 7.48 -10.81
CA ARG A 110 4.69 8.65 -10.39
C ARG A 110 4.56 8.90 -8.89
N GLU A 111 5.61 9.45 -8.30
CA GLU A 111 5.55 9.97 -6.93
C GLU A 111 4.42 11.01 -6.84
N SER A 112 3.68 10.95 -5.74
CA SER A 112 2.49 11.76 -5.50
C SER A 112 2.48 12.32 -4.09
N ASP A 113 1.77 13.43 -3.89
CA ASP A 113 1.69 14.14 -2.61
C ASP A 113 0.63 13.57 -1.65
N ASN A 114 0.09 12.38 -1.95
CA ASN A 114 -0.95 11.74 -1.14
C ASN A 114 -0.47 11.48 0.30
N LEU A 115 0.80 11.14 0.47
CA LEU A 115 1.43 10.97 1.79
C LEU A 115 1.48 12.29 2.58
N LEU A 116 1.76 13.41 1.91
CA LEU A 116 1.83 14.74 2.53
C LEU A 116 0.45 15.35 2.80
N SER A 117 -0.56 14.85 2.09
CA SER A 117 -1.96 15.24 2.25
C SER A 117 -2.65 14.57 3.45
N LEU A 118 -1.97 13.63 4.13
CA LEU A 118 -2.49 13.00 5.33
C LEU A 118 -2.51 13.96 6.52
N PRO A 119 -3.42 13.76 7.49
CA PRO A 119 -3.40 14.46 8.76
C PRO A 119 -2.01 14.40 9.43
N ARG A 120 -1.62 15.53 10.03
CA ARG A 120 -0.39 15.65 10.82
C ARG A 120 -0.68 15.53 12.30
N PHE A 121 0.26 14.96 13.06
CA PHE A 121 0.19 14.80 14.52
C PHE A 121 1.48 15.27 15.18
#